data_AF-A0A5C3LG65-F1
#
_entry.id   AF-A0A5C3LG65-F1
#
_cell.length_a   1.000
_cell.length_b   1.000
_cell.length_c   1.000
_cell.angle_alpha   90.00
_cell.angle_beta   90.00
_cell.angle_gamma   90.00
#
_symmetry.space_group_name_H-M   'P 1'
#
loop_
_entity.id
_entity.type
_entity.pdbx_description
1 polymer ?
#
loop_
_entity_poly.entity_id
_entity_poly.type
_entity_poly.pdbx_seq_one_letter_code
_entity_poly.pdbx_strand_id
1 'polypeptide(L)'
;MEVEECQTILEYEGDDDEEDLHVAPSTTSNEGGGNQSHRVLQSDVSDHETPDRNSPDIAIEGLSIGTRHSLRLSKSSRGSSLDENVHDLFEASESSASSPTRSHSPQYLPVESKTYGGFKVMTWKTIRSDMEDQPPKYYRAKDIPHSLQDHINRMSDYTRMLPGMRDIFLASIQEGSAEEECDVPDIELINNIDDEPTPPWEFHYSNHMWHGEGVPPPDMKNLVRCDCIGGCDPRSKTCACLKQQSSYYDSGVVDFAYDNRGRLKRDQPYPIFECNSLCACDDSCRNRVVQHGRKVHIKIMKTAEKGWGVFAGPKKIPRGTFIGIYAGELITDAEGEIRGEKYDTFGRTYLLNIDPYYLKEAANEYVVDAYHVGNFTRFLNHSCDPNVRIFTVFVDEGNIEKPYLTLFTVRDVEVDEEICFNYRGDDDDEDNGSEGLAEEAEATNKAVHGPCKCGAVNCTGRTFKPA
;
A
#
# COMPACT_ATOMS: atom_id res chain seq x y z
N MET A 1 -39.84 23.29 24.33
CA MET A 1 -38.76 23.00 25.28
C MET A 1 -37.52 22.84 24.42
N GLU A 2 -37.03 23.95 23.90
CA GLU A 2 -36.04 24.82 24.54
C GLU A 2 -34.68 24.13 24.68
N VAL A 3 -33.80 24.68 23.85
CA VAL A 3 -32.36 24.59 23.68
C VAL A 3 -31.59 24.60 25.00
N GLU A 4 -30.55 23.77 25.11
CA GLU A 4 -29.39 24.09 25.96
C GLU A 4 -28.10 23.89 25.15
N GLU A 5 -27.50 25.02 24.77
CA GLU A 5 -26.14 25.14 24.27
C GLU A 5 -25.16 25.05 25.46
N CYS A 6 -24.21 24.13 25.41
CA CYS A 6 -23.04 24.15 26.29
C CYS A 6 -22.01 25.15 25.73
N GLN A 7 -22.00 26.37 26.27
CA GLN A 7 -20.88 27.31 26.13
C GLN A 7 -19.84 27.04 27.22
N THR A 8 -18.66 26.60 26.80
CA THR A 8 -17.49 26.44 27.67
C THR A 8 -16.84 27.81 27.89
N ILE A 9 -16.71 28.18 29.16
CA ILE A 9 -16.03 29.38 29.65
C ILE A 9 -14.52 29.18 29.48
N LEU A 10 -13.87 30.06 28.71
CA LEU A 10 -12.42 30.24 28.74
C LEU A 10 -12.13 31.53 29.51
N GLU A 11 -11.53 31.38 30.68
CA GLU A 11 -11.03 32.47 31.50
C GLU A 11 -9.77 33.05 30.82
N TYR A 12 -9.85 34.35 30.52
CA TYR A 12 -8.76 35.20 30.08
C TYR A 12 -7.95 35.61 31.31
N GLU A 13 -6.72 35.11 31.45
CA GLU A 13 -5.68 35.77 32.24
C GLU A 13 -4.86 36.64 31.28
N GLY A 14 -4.89 37.95 31.52
CA GLY A 14 -4.08 38.92 30.81
C GLY A 14 -2.73 39.05 31.50
N ASP A 15 -1.66 39.04 30.70
CA ASP A 15 -0.38 39.63 31.06
C ASP A 15 -0.02 40.62 29.96
N ASP A 16 0.02 41.89 30.37
CA ASP A 16 0.58 43.01 29.64
C ASP A 16 2.11 42.86 29.59
N ASP A 17 2.70 42.93 28.40
CA ASP A 17 4.08 43.39 28.21
C ASP A 17 4.20 43.98 26.79
N GLU A 18 4.11 45.32 26.72
CA GLU A 18 4.61 46.13 25.61
C GLU A 18 6.14 46.10 25.63
N GLU A 19 6.80 45.83 24.49
CA GLU A 19 8.02 46.55 24.09
C GLU A 19 8.38 46.34 22.60
N ASP A 20 8.33 47.47 21.88
CA ASP A 20 9.21 47.96 20.82
C ASP A 20 9.39 47.26 19.45
N LEU A 21 8.70 47.88 18.49
CA LEU A 21 8.97 47.95 17.06
C LEU A 21 10.33 48.60 16.75
N HIS A 22 11.17 47.90 15.98
CA HIS A 22 12.18 48.53 15.13
C HIS A 22 12.09 48.05 13.68
N VAL A 23 11.62 48.96 12.82
CA VAL A 23 11.66 48.89 11.36
C VAL A 23 12.71 49.88 10.86
N ALA A 24 13.63 49.43 9.98
CA ALA A 24 14.37 50.27 9.03
C ALA A 24 15.06 49.39 7.96
N PRO A 25 15.54 49.92 6.81
CA PRO A 25 14.85 49.74 5.53
C PRO A 25 15.72 49.17 4.39
N SER A 26 15.05 48.93 3.26
CA SER A 26 15.57 48.63 1.93
C SER A 26 16.52 49.69 1.35
N THR A 27 17.54 49.26 0.59
CA THR A 27 18.14 50.06 -0.49
C THR A 27 18.47 49.21 -1.73
N THR A 28 18.17 49.80 -2.87
CA THR A 28 18.26 49.36 -4.27
C THR A 28 19.61 49.62 -4.92
N SER A 29 19.75 49.10 -6.16
CA SER A 29 20.69 49.46 -7.26
C SER A 29 22.09 48.80 -7.22
N ASN A 30 22.76 48.43 -8.32
CA ASN A 30 22.60 48.80 -9.73
C ASN A 30 23.30 47.79 -10.69
N GLU A 31 23.04 48.01 -11.97
CA GLU A 31 23.38 47.34 -13.24
C GLU A 31 24.86 47.01 -13.60
N GLY A 32 25.01 46.16 -14.63
CA GLY A 32 26.16 46.08 -15.56
C GLY A 32 26.82 44.68 -15.56
N GLY A 33 26.76 43.84 -16.60
CA GLY A 33 26.99 44.10 -18.02
C GLY A 33 28.43 43.69 -18.37
N GLY A 34 28.64 42.53 -19.01
CA GLY A 34 29.98 42.10 -19.41
C GLY A 34 30.05 40.70 -20.03
N ASN A 35 30.43 40.66 -21.29
CA ASN A 35 30.41 39.55 -22.24
C ASN A 35 31.74 38.73 -22.23
N GLN A 36 31.78 37.61 -22.98
CA GLN A 36 32.97 36.78 -23.38
C GLN A 36 33.44 35.71 -22.38
N SER A 37 34.05 34.57 -22.74
CA SER A 37 34.24 33.79 -23.97
C SER A 37 35.01 32.51 -23.55
N HIS A 38 34.71 31.39 -24.21
CA HIS A 38 35.51 30.16 -24.40
C HIS A 38 36.94 30.04 -23.80
N ARG A 39 37.19 28.91 -23.11
CA ARG A 39 38.32 27.95 -23.27
C ARG A 39 38.26 26.92 -22.12
N VAL A 40 37.94 25.64 -22.33
CA VAL A 40 38.81 24.51 -22.73
C VAL A 40 40.24 24.62 -22.20
N LEU A 41 40.54 23.84 -21.15
CA LEU A 41 41.86 23.24 -20.90
C LEU A 41 41.68 21.84 -20.24
N GLN A 42 42.22 20.84 -20.92
CA GLN A 42 42.58 19.50 -20.44
C GLN A 42 43.89 19.54 -19.63
N SER A 43 44.25 18.36 -19.09
CA SER A 43 45.54 17.87 -18.57
C SER A 43 45.58 17.76 -17.02
N ASP A 44 46.06 16.71 -16.33
CA ASP A 44 46.76 15.43 -16.63
C ASP A 44 46.51 14.49 -15.40
N VAL A 45 46.18 13.21 -15.55
CA VAL A 45 47.04 11.99 -15.44
C VAL A 45 48.18 12.04 -14.40
N SER A 46 48.08 11.18 -13.38
CA SER A 46 49.23 10.43 -12.83
C SER A 46 48.78 9.19 -12.06
N ASP A 47 49.40 8.06 -12.41
CA ASP A 47 49.25 6.69 -11.92
C ASP A 47 49.72 6.47 -10.47
N HIS A 48 49.17 5.45 -9.79
CA HIS A 48 49.98 4.48 -9.02
C HIS A 48 49.20 3.21 -8.62
N GLU A 49 49.57 2.13 -9.31
CA GLU A 49 49.91 0.76 -8.86
C GLU A 49 49.13 0.03 -7.74
N THR A 50 48.72 -1.19 -8.11
CA THR A 50 48.24 -2.31 -7.30
C THR A 50 49.36 -3.00 -6.50
N PRO A 51 48.99 -3.86 -5.54
CA PRO A 51 49.64 -5.17 -5.53
C PRO A 51 48.67 -6.35 -5.36
N ASP A 52 49.04 -7.41 -6.07
CA ASP A 52 48.47 -8.73 -6.20
C ASP A 52 49.01 -9.68 -5.11
N ARG A 53 48.17 -10.56 -4.51
CA ARG A 53 48.59 -11.78 -3.79
C ARG A 53 47.50 -12.87 -3.73
N ASN A 54 47.86 -14.03 -4.29
CA ASN A 54 47.23 -15.35 -4.28
C ASN A 54 46.67 -15.90 -2.94
N SER A 55 45.44 -16.44 -3.00
CA SER A 55 44.90 -17.79 -2.64
C SER A 55 45.45 -18.60 -1.43
N PRO A 56 44.60 -19.39 -0.70
CA PRO A 56 43.92 -20.57 -1.26
C PRO A 56 42.46 -20.83 -0.86
N ASP A 57 41.87 -21.71 -1.67
CA ASP A 57 40.53 -22.30 -1.64
C ASP A 57 40.12 -22.94 -0.30
N ILE A 58 38.86 -22.69 0.10
CA ILE A 58 38.08 -23.60 0.95
C ILE A 58 36.76 -23.85 0.24
N ALA A 59 36.59 -25.09 -0.24
CA ALA A 59 35.34 -25.60 -0.75
C ALA A 59 34.32 -25.73 0.38
N ILE A 60 33.12 -25.20 0.18
CA ILE A 60 31.91 -25.66 0.87
C ILE A 60 30.88 -25.98 -0.20
N GLU A 61 30.47 -27.24 -0.21
CA GLU A 61 29.52 -27.84 -1.12
C GLU A 61 28.10 -27.29 -0.91
N GLY A 62 27.48 -26.86 -2.01
CA GLY A 62 26.18 -27.35 -2.47
C GLY A 62 24.95 -27.08 -1.60
N LEU A 63 24.22 -26.00 -1.93
CA LEU A 63 22.76 -26.03 -1.93
C LEU A 63 22.29 -25.41 -3.26
N SER A 64 21.84 -26.28 -4.17
CA SER A 64 21.33 -25.87 -5.47
C SER A 64 20.05 -25.06 -5.29
N ILE A 65 20.09 -23.81 -5.74
CA ILE A 65 18.92 -22.96 -5.89
C ILE A 65 18.16 -23.48 -7.11
N GLY A 66 16.98 -24.06 -6.86
CA GLY A 66 16.08 -24.51 -7.91
C GLY A 66 15.22 -23.35 -8.39
N THR A 67 15.59 -22.79 -9.55
CA THR A 67 14.85 -21.73 -10.23
C THR A 67 13.55 -22.28 -10.85
N ARG A 68 12.41 -21.62 -10.66
CA ARG A 68 11.18 -21.87 -11.43
C ARG A 68 10.45 -20.58 -11.77
N HIS A 69 9.98 -20.56 -13.02
CA HIS A 69 9.55 -19.43 -13.83
C HIS A 69 8.25 -18.73 -13.40
N SER A 70 8.25 -17.40 -13.56
CA SER A 70 7.06 -16.60 -13.91
C SER A 70 6.88 -16.63 -15.42
N LEU A 71 5.82 -17.27 -15.90
CA LEU A 71 5.37 -17.21 -17.30
C LEU A 71 3.84 -17.23 -17.34
N ARG A 72 3.26 -16.32 -18.11
CA ARG A 72 1.84 -16.28 -18.46
C ARG A 72 1.54 -17.38 -19.47
N LEU A 73 1.44 -18.63 -19.01
CA LEU A 73 1.14 -19.77 -19.90
C LEU A 73 -0.35 -19.84 -20.22
N SER A 74 -0.72 -19.36 -21.41
CA SER A 74 -2.00 -19.68 -22.04
C SER A 74 -2.09 -21.19 -22.32
N LYS A 75 -2.89 -21.92 -21.56
CA LYS A 75 -3.19 -23.34 -21.83
C LYS A 75 -4.47 -23.47 -22.64
N SER A 76 -4.34 -23.84 -23.91
CA SER A 76 -5.47 -24.32 -24.71
C SER A 76 -5.87 -25.72 -24.24
N SER A 77 -7.08 -25.87 -23.71
CA SER A 77 -7.65 -27.19 -23.40
C SER A 77 -8.38 -27.77 -24.62
N ARG A 78 -7.80 -28.79 -25.23
CA ARG A 78 -8.53 -29.75 -26.08
C ARG A 78 -9.24 -30.75 -25.17
N GLY A 79 -10.54 -30.89 -25.37
CA GLY A 79 -11.37 -31.81 -24.59
C GLY A 79 -11.10 -33.29 -24.88
N SER A 80 -11.50 -34.12 -23.92
CA SER A 80 -11.91 -35.49 -24.16
C SER A 80 -13.06 -35.83 -23.20
N SER A 81 -14.21 -36.12 -23.80
CA SER A 81 -15.39 -36.73 -23.20
C SER A 81 -15.07 -38.05 -22.50
N LEU A 82 -15.69 -38.32 -21.36
CA LEU A 82 -16.19 -39.66 -21.04
C LEU A 82 -17.45 -39.56 -20.18
N ASP A 83 -18.42 -40.38 -20.57
CA ASP A 83 -19.81 -40.40 -20.19
C ASP A 83 -20.11 -40.89 -18.76
N GLU A 84 -21.29 -40.43 -18.34
CA GLU A 84 -22.27 -40.92 -17.38
C GLU A 84 -22.15 -42.36 -16.86
N ASN A 85 -22.50 -42.57 -15.59
CA ASN A 85 -23.59 -43.47 -15.20
C ASN A 85 -24.08 -43.24 -13.76
N VAL A 86 -25.40 -43.29 -13.62
CA VAL A 86 -26.22 -43.12 -12.40
C VAL A 86 -26.75 -44.49 -11.95
N HIS A 87 -27.20 -44.57 -10.68
CA HIS A 87 -27.88 -45.66 -9.95
C HIS A 87 -26.94 -46.51 -9.07
N ASP A 88 -27.18 -46.75 -7.77
CA ASP A 88 -28.45 -47.17 -7.16
C ASP A 88 -28.56 -46.87 -5.65
N LEU A 89 -29.82 -46.93 -5.18
CA LEU A 89 -30.35 -46.86 -3.81
C LEU A 89 -29.92 -48.06 -2.94
N PHE A 90 -29.90 -47.94 -1.60
CA PHE A 90 -30.57 -48.87 -0.65
C PHE A 90 -30.48 -48.40 0.82
N GLU A 91 -31.50 -48.81 1.58
CA GLU A 91 -31.96 -48.33 2.88
C GLU A 91 -31.21 -48.84 4.14
N ALA A 92 -31.43 -48.07 5.21
CA ALA A 92 -31.47 -48.33 6.66
C ALA A 92 -31.10 -49.71 7.25
N SER A 93 -30.38 -49.66 8.38
CA SER A 93 -30.79 -50.40 9.60
C SER A 93 -30.17 -49.81 10.87
N GLU A 94 -31.00 -49.68 11.91
CA GLU A 94 -30.67 -49.30 13.28
C GLU A 94 -29.98 -50.46 14.02
N SER A 95 -29.08 -50.15 14.96
CA SER A 95 -28.97 -50.92 16.20
C SER A 95 -28.34 -50.11 17.34
N SER A 96 -29.00 -50.21 18.49
CA SER A 96 -28.72 -49.58 19.77
C SER A 96 -27.66 -50.32 20.58
N ALA A 97 -26.76 -49.59 21.26
CA ALA A 97 -26.10 -50.06 22.49
C ALA A 97 -25.64 -48.88 23.37
N SER A 98 -25.78 -49.08 24.68
CA SER A 98 -25.78 -48.12 25.78
C SER A 98 -24.41 -47.73 26.36
N SER A 99 -24.24 -46.42 26.68
CA SER A 99 -23.53 -45.72 27.80
C SER A 99 -22.51 -46.45 28.70
N PRO A 100 -21.41 -45.81 29.20
CA PRO A 100 -21.55 -44.56 30.00
C PRO A 100 -20.41 -43.49 29.97
N THR A 101 -20.86 -42.23 30.09
CA THR A 101 -20.30 -41.09 30.86
C THR A 101 -18.79 -40.78 30.85
N ARG A 102 -18.42 -39.62 30.27
CA ARG A 102 -17.71 -38.51 30.96
C ARG A 102 -17.72 -37.24 30.10
N SER A 103 -18.74 -36.40 30.25
CA SER A 103 -18.74 -35.04 29.69
C SER A 103 -17.95 -34.12 30.61
N HIS A 104 -16.71 -33.80 30.23
CA HIS A 104 -16.02 -32.62 30.75
C HIS A 104 -16.45 -31.41 29.92
N SER A 105 -17.60 -30.85 30.26
CA SER A 105 -17.88 -29.45 29.91
C SER A 105 -17.00 -28.57 30.81
N PRO A 106 -16.17 -27.68 30.26
CA PRO A 106 -15.48 -26.70 31.08
C PRO A 106 -16.55 -25.77 31.67
N GLN A 107 -16.72 -25.83 32.98
CA GLN A 107 -17.55 -24.88 33.71
C GLN A 107 -16.91 -23.51 33.57
N TYR A 108 -17.53 -22.64 32.77
CA TYR A 108 -17.20 -21.23 32.72
C TYR A 108 -17.60 -20.62 34.06
N LEU A 109 -16.64 -20.46 34.97
CA LEU A 109 -16.84 -19.67 36.18
C LEU A 109 -17.05 -18.21 35.75
N PRO A 110 -18.11 -17.52 36.20
CA PRO A 110 -18.28 -16.12 35.86
C PRO A 110 -17.16 -15.33 36.53
N VAL A 111 -16.28 -14.73 35.73
CA VAL A 111 -15.38 -13.69 36.22
C VAL A 111 -16.29 -12.56 36.72
N GLU A 112 -16.34 -12.32 38.03
CA GLU A 112 -17.01 -11.17 38.61
C GLU A 112 -16.39 -9.90 38.02
N SER A 113 -16.97 -9.40 36.93
CA SER A 113 -16.51 -8.16 36.33
C SER A 113 -16.92 -7.04 37.27
N LYS A 114 -15.94 -6.34 37.85
CA LYS A 114 -16.18 -5.14 38.66
C LYS A 114 -17.06 -4.19 37.86
N THR A 115 -18.08 -3.62 38.49
CA THR A 115 -18.92 -2.58 37.90
C THR A 115 -18.69 -1.27 38.65
N TYR A 116 -18.76 -0.15 37.93
CA TYR A 116 -18.71 1.19 38.51
C TYR A 116 -19.91 1.98 37.98
N GLY A 117 -20.82 2.41 38.86
CA GLY A 117 -22.06 3.08 38.45
C GLY A 117 -22.98 2.23 37.57
N GLY A 118 -22.90 0.90 37.66
CA GLY A 118 -23.67 -0.03 36.81
C GLY A 118 -22.99 -0.37 35.48
N PHE A 119 -21.87 0.28 35.12
CA PHE A 119 -21.10 -0.03 33.93
C PHE A 119 -20.03 -1.07 34.25
N LYS A 120 -19.87 -2.07 33.38
CA LYS A 120 -18.78 -3.06 33.46
C LYS A 120 -17.44 -2.32 33.36
N VAL A 121 -16.59 -2.47 34.37
CA VAL A 121 -15.22 -1.99 34.31
C VAL A 121 -14.48 -2.86 33.31
N MET A 122 -14.14 -2.25 32.18
CA MET A 122 -13.38 -2.90 31.12
C MET A 122 -11.90 -2.69 31.39
N THR A 123 -11.15 -3.79 31.50
CA THR A 123 -9.68 -3.73 31.43
C THR A 123 -9.25 -3.90 29.99
N TRP A 124 -8.04 -3.47 29.63
CA TRP A 124 -7.51 -3.73 28.29
C TRP A 124 -7.55 -5.22 27.92
N LYS A 125 -7.29 -6.12 28.88
CA LYS A 125 -7.41 -7.58 28.67
C LYS A 125 -8.85 -8.00 28.33
N THR A 126 -9.84 -7.39 28.97
CA THR A 126 -11.26 -7.67 28.72
C THR A 126 -11.69 -7.10 27.37
N ILE A 127 -11.29 -5.88 27.03
CA ILE A 127 -11.55 -5.27 25.71
C ILE A 127 -10.98 -6.14 24.61
N ARG A 128 -9.72 -6.55 24.76
CA ARG A 128 -9.03 -7.41 23.78
C ARG A 128 -9.72 -8.77 23.61
N SER A 129 -10.10 -9.41 24.72
CA SER A 129 -10.85 -10.68 24.66
C SER A 129 -12.18 -10.50 23.92
N ASP A 130 -12.90 -9.41 24.23
CA ASP A 130 -14.16 -9.09 23.56
C ASP A 130 -13.92 -8.85 22.05
N MET A 131 -12.82 -8.19 21.66
CA MET A 131 -12.44 -7.98 20.25
C MET A 131 -12.10 -9.29 19.51
N GLU A 132 -11.48 -10.26 20.18
CA GLU A 132 -11.20 -11.58 19.59
C GLU A 132 -12.46 -12.40 19.33
N ASP A 133 -13.46 -12.24 20.20
CA ASP A 133 -14.73 -12.97 20.10
C ASP A 133 -15.69 -12.34 19.07
N GLN A 134 -15.44 -11.10 18.65
CA GLN A 134 -16.21 -10.45 17.58
C GLN A 134 -15.69 -10.84 16.19
N PRO A 135 -16.57 -10.88 15.17
CA PRO A 135 -16.11 -10.99 13.80
C PRO A 135 -15.19 -9.81 13.45
N PRO A 136 -14.11 -10.04 12.66
CA PRO A 136 -13.23 -8.96 12.25
C PRO A 136 -14.00 -7.88 11.50
N LYS A 137 -13.63 -6.62 11.71
CA LYS A 137 -14.12 -5.52 10.87
C LYS A 137 -13.36 -5.57 9.54
N TYR A 138 -14.10 -5.64 8.44
CA TYR A 138 -13.56 -5.56 7.08
C TYR A 138 -14.62 -5.05 6.11
N TYR A 139 -14.17 -4.59 4.94
CA TYR A 139 -15.03 -4.02 3.90
C TYR A 139 -15.22 -5.03 2.79
N ARG A 140 -16.43 -5.15 2.23
CA ARG A 140 -16.75 -6.13 1.18
C ARG A 140 -17.05 -5.40 -0.11
N ALA A 141 -16.49 -5.86 -1.23
CA ALA A 141 -16.62 -5.20 -2.53
C ALA A 141 -18.08 -4.96 -2.96
N LYS A 142 -18.98 -5.89 -2.62
CA LYS A 142 -20.42 -5.75 -2.89
C LYS A 142 -21.10 -4.57 -2.20
N ASP A 143 -20.46 -4.02 -1.16
CA ASP A 143 -20.95 -2.91 -0.35
C ASP A 143 -20.28 -1.56 -0.76
N ILE A 144 -19.48 -1.53 -1.84
CA ILE A 144 -18.83 -0.30 -2.35
C ILE A 144 -19.91 0.73 -2.75
N PRO A 145 -19.85 1.97 -2.23
CA PRO A 145 -20.73 3.04 -2.67
C PRO A 145 -20.48 3.39 -4.14
N HIS A 146 -21.53 3.42 -4.95
CA HIS A 146 -21.43 3.71 -6.40
C HIS A 146 -22.45 4.75 -6.89
N SER A 147 -23.32 5.27 -6.02
CA SER A 147 -24.44 6.14 -6.41
C SER A 147 -23.99 7.46 -7.03
N LEU A 148 -22.92 8.07 -6.51
CA LEU A 148 -22.33 9.30 -7.05
C LEU A 148 -21.72 9.06 -8.43
N GLN A 149 -20.88 8.03 -8.55
CA GLN A 149 -20.21 7.64 -9.79
C GLN A 149 -21.24 7.31 -10.87
N ASP A 150 -22.26 6.51 -10.55
CA ASP A 150 -23.36 6.20 -11.47
C ASP A 150 -24.12 7.44 -11.92
N HIS A 151 -24.38 8.37 -11.00
CA HIS A 151 -25.07 9.61 -11.32
C HIS A 151 -24.26 10.47 -12.29
N ILE A 152 -22.97 10.65 -12.02
CA ILE A 152 -22.07 11.44 -12.86
C ILE A 152 -21.86 10.78 -14.23
N ASN A 153 -21.67 9.46 -14.27
CA ASN A 153 -21.47 8.74 -15.53
C ASN A 153 -22.73 8.70 -16.42
N ARG A 154 -23.92 8.99 -15.88
CA ARG A 154 -25.16 9.18 -16.67
C ARG A 154 -25.33 10.60 -17.21
N MET A 155 -24.53 11.57 -16.74
CA MET A 155 -24.57 12.93 -17.26
C MET A 155 -24.01 13.01 -18.68
N SER A 156 -24.38 14.07 -19.42
CA SER A 156 -23.78 14.32 -20.72
C SER A 156 -22.30 14.68 -20.59
N ASP A 157 -21.53 14.45 -21.65
CA ASP A 157 -20.12 14.85 -21.72
C ASP A 157 -19.94 16.34 -21.42
N TYR A 158 -20.84 17.18 -21.94
CA TYR A 158 -20.83 18.61 -21.65
C TYR A 158 -20.91 18.91 -20.15
N THR A 159 -21.80 18.25 -19.42
CA THR A 159 -21.94 18.45 -17.97
C THR A 159 -20.71 17.95 -17.22
N ARG A 160 -20.13 16.81 -17.63
CA ARG A 160 -18.91 16.26 -17.03
C ARG A 160 -17.67 17.13 -17.29
N MET A 161 -17.72 18.01 -18.28
CA MET A 161 -16.66 18.98 -18.61
C MET A 161 -16.83 20.34 -17.92
N LEU A 162 -17.87 20.53 -17.10
CA LEU A 162 -18.06 21.80 -16.40
C LEU A 162 -16.98 21.98 -15.30
N PRO A 163 -16.46 23.21 -15.08
CA PRO A 163 -15.42 23.47 -14.10
C PRO A 163 -15.75 22.99 -12.67
N GLY A 164 -17.02 23.08 -12.27
CA GLY A 164 -17.48 22.64 -10.94
C GLY A 164 -17.34 21.14 -10.69
N MET A 165 -17.11 20.32 -11.72
CA MET A 165 -16.83 18.89 -11.54
C MET A 165 -15.54 18.66 -10.75
N ARG A 166 -14.58 19.59 -10.83
CA ARG A 166 -13.35 19.55 -10.03
C ARG A 166 -13.63 19.63 -8.54
N ASP A 167 -14.54 20.50 -8.13
CA ASP A 167 -14.90 20.67 -6.72
C ASP A 167 -15.63 19.43 -6.19
N ILE A 168 -16.53 18.84 -6.99
CA ILE A 168 -17.22 17.59 -6.64
C ILE A 168 -16.21 16.44 -6.50
N PHE A 169 -15.22 16.36 -7.39
CA PHE A 169 -14.19 15.31 -7.34
C PHE A 169 -13.35 15.43 -6.07
N LEU A 170 -12.85 16.63 -5.78
CA LEU A 170 -12.08 16.89 -4.57
C LEU A 170 -12.89 16.65 -3.29
N ALA A 171 -14.18 17.03 -3.28
CA ALA A 171 -15.06 16.74 -2.16
C ALA A 171 -15.24 15.23 -1.94
N SER A 172 -15.35 14.43 -3.02
CA SER A 172 -15.43 12.98 -2.89
C SER A 172 -14.14 12.34 -2.33
N ILE A 173 -12.98 12.91 -2.66
CA ILE A 173 -11.69 12.51 -2.07
C ILE A 173 -11.65 12.88 -0.59
N GLN A 174 -12.08 14.09 -0.22
CA GLN A 174 -12.07 14.56 1.16
C GLN A 174 -13.03 13.75 2.05
N GLU A 175 -14.22 13.42 1.56
CA GLU A 175 -15.19 12.57 2.26
C GLU A 175 -14.59 11.18 2.54
N GLY A 176 -14.10 10.49 1.52
CA GLY A 176 -13.47 9.17 1.69
C GLY A 176 -12.18 9.22 2.53
N SER A 177 -11.46 10.33 2.53
CA SER A 177 -10.26 10.47 3.36
C SER A 177 -10.61 10.73 4.84
N ALA A 178 -11.62 11.56 5.13
CA ALA A 178 -12.01 11.93 6.48
C ALA A 178 -12.64 10.77 7.27
N GLU A 179 -13.28 9.82 6.58
CA GLU A 179 -13.86 8.63 7.21
C GLU A 179 -12.80 7.58 7.60
N GLU A 180 -11.63 7.62 6.97
CA GLU A 180 -10.68 6.50 6.98
C GLU A 180 -9.31 6.85 7.56
N GLU A 181 -8.86 8.11 7.45
CA GLU A 181 -7.57 8.59 7.94
C GLU A 181 -7.72 9.87 8.78
N CYS A 182 -7.10 9.90 9.96
CA CYS A 182 -7.09 11.08 10.83
C CYS A 182 -5.99 12.07 10.43
N ASP A 183 -6.31 13.36 10.42
CA ASP A 183 -5.39 14.47 10.12
C ASP A 183 -4.62 14.30 8.79
N VAL A 184 -5.30 13.74 7.77
CA VAL A 184 -4.72 13.51 6.46
C VAL A 184 -4.60 14.83 5.67
N PRO A 185 -3.42 15.16 5.11
CA PRO A 185 -3.26 16.40 4.34
C PRO A 185 -4.12 16.43 3.08
N ASP A 186 -4.67 17.58 2.68
CA ASP A 186 -5.45 17.68 1.44
C ASP A 186 -4.66 17.23 0.19
N ILE A 187 -5.41 16.82 -0.83
CA ILE A 187 -4.90 16.50 -2.17
C ILE A 187 -5.28 17.64 -3.11
N GLU A 188 -4.30 18.22 -3.79
CA GLU A 188 -4.57 19.20 -4.85
C GLU A 188 -4.79 18.48 -6.19
N LEU A 189 -5.74 18.95 -6.99
CA LEU A 189 -5.95 18.48 -8.37
C LEU A 189 -5.52 19.61 -9.32
N ILE A 190 -4.64 19.37 -10.30
CA ILE A 190 -4.14 20.42 -11.22
C ILE A 190 -4.15 19.92 -12.66
N ASN A 191 -4.71 20.71 -13.57
CA ASN A 191 -4.56 20.48 -15.01
C ASN A 191 -4.18 21.79 -15.71
N ASN A 192 -3.01 21.78 -16.34
CA ASN A 192 -2.49 22.87 -17.16
C ASN A 192 -2.16 22.39 -18.59
N ILE A 193 -2.65 21.21 -18.98
CA ILE A 193 -2.31 20.52 -20.23
C ILE A 193 -3.48 20.59 -21.22
N ASP A 194 -4.69 20.28 -20.76
CA ASP A 194 -5.90 20.24 -21.57
C ASP A 194 -7.12 20.70 -20.75
N ASP A 195 -8.32 20.60 -21.35
CA ASP A 195 -9.57 21.07 -20.76
C ASP A 195 -10.23 20.02 -19.84
N GLU A 196 -9.63 18.83 -19.62
CA GLU A 196 -10.21 17.78 -18.78
C GLU A 196 -10.27 18.24 -17.31
N PRO A 197 -11.45 18.36 -16.68
CA PRO A 197 -11.54 18.97 -15.36
C PRO A 197 -11.10 18.03 -14.23
N THR A 198 -11.23 16.71 -14.44
CA THR A 198 -11.02 15.68 -13.41
C THR A 198 -10.50 14.39 -14.04
N PRO A 199 -9.87 13.50 -13.25
CA PRO A 199 -9.71 12.11 -13.64
C PRO A 199 -11.06 11.41 -13.92
N PRO A 200 -11.04 10.22 -14.55
CA PRO A 200 -12.25 9.45 -14.83
C PRO A 200 -13.07 9.12 -13.58
N TRP A 201 -14.41 9.23 -13.71
CA TRP A 201 -15.39 9.02 -12.64
C TRP A 201 -15.83 7.56 -12.45
N GLU A 202 -15.02 6.60 -12.87
CA GLU A 202 -15.38 5.17 -12.86
C GLU A 202 -14.99 4.42 -11.57
N PHE A 203 -14.58 5.15 -10.53
CA PHE A 203 -14.15 4.57 -9.26
C PHE A 203 -14.67 5.35 -8.03
N HIS A 204 -14.80 4.63 -6.92
CA HIS A 204 -15.03 5.18 -5.59
C HIS A 204 -13.70 5.44 -4.87
N TYR A 205 -13.52 6.63 -4.29
CA TYR A 205 -12.30 6.94 -3.56
C TYR A 205 -12.32 6.29 -2.17
N SER A 206 -11.33 5.46 -1.86
CA SER A 206 -11.17 4.82 -0.55
C SER A 206 -9.71 4.42 -0.33
N ASN A 207 -9.18 4.68 0.86
CA ASN A 207 -7.91 4.17 1.40
C ASN A 207 -8.04 2.80 2.06
N HIS A 208 -9.23 2.20 2.13
CA HIS A 208 -9.44 0.84 2.60
C HIS A 208 -9.16 -0.23 1.54
N MET A 209 -8.83 -1.44 2.01
CA MET A 209 -8.79 -2.65 1.19
C MET A 209 -10.17 -3.33 1.23
N TRP A 210 -10.78 -3.51 0.07
CA TRP A 210 -12.13 -4.08 -0.07
C TRP A 210 -12.06 -5.55 -0.47
N HIS A 211 -12.63 -6.45 0.31
CA HIS A 211 -12.57 -7.89 0.03
C HIS A 211 -13.59 -8.27 -1.04
N GLY A 212 -13.10 -8.77 -2.16
CA GLY A 212 -13.89 -9.33 -3.25
C GLY A 212 -14.58 -10.65 -2.89
N GLU A 213 -15.38 -11.16 -3.82
CA GLU A 213 -16.00 -12.47 -3.67
C GLU A 213 -14.93 -13.57 -3.60
N GLY A 214 -15.12 -14.54 -2.70
CA GLY A 214 -14.17 -15.64 -2.47
C GLY A 214 -12.98 -15.30 -1.57
N VAL A 215 -12.73 -14.02 -1.26
CA VAL A 215 -11.64 -13.61 -0.35
C VAL A 215 -12.10 -13.72 1.11
N PRO A 216 -11.41 -14.50 1.96
CA PRO A 216 -11.81 -14.66 3.35
C PRO A 216 -11.58 -13.38 4.16
N PRO A 217 -12.33 -13.19 5.28
CA PRO A 217 -12.09 -12.09 6.21
C PRO A 217 -10.64 -12.10 6.77
N PRO A 218 -10.19 -10.99 7.38
CA PRO A 218 -8.89 -10.96 8.04
C PRO A 218 -8.72 -12.04 9.11
N ASP A 219 -7.57 -12.70 9.13
CA ASP A 219 -7.27 -13.78 10.08
C ASP A 219 -6.77 -13.20 11.41
N MET A 220 -7.72 -12.79 12.25
CA MET A 220 -7.41 -12.27 13.58
C MET A 220 -6.93 -13.35 14.57
N LYS A 221 -7.20 -14.64 14.29
CA LYS A 221 -6.89 -15.74 15.22
C LYS A 221 -5.41 -16.08 15.24
N ASN A 222 -4.78 -16.04 14.07
CA ASN A 222 -3.33 -16.28 13.93
C ASN A 222 -2.50 -15.00 14.05
N LEU A 223 -3.12 -13.87 14.39
CA LEU A 223 -2.46 -12.59 14.49
C LEU A 223 -1.53 -12.52 15.71
N VAL A 224 -0.24 -12.28 15.47
CA VAL A 224 0.75 -12.07 16.53
C VAL A 224 0.54 -10.71 17.16
N ARG A 225 0.59 -10.64 18.50
CA ARG A 225 0.32 -9.42 19.27
C ARG A 225 1.24 -9.27 20.46
N CYS A 226 1.56 -8.04 20.83
CA CYS A 226 2.40 -7.74 22.00
C CYS A 226 1.58 -7.36 23.24
N ASP A 227 2.20 -7.52 24.40
CA ASP A 227 1.70 -7.07 25.72
C ASP A 227 2.52 -5.89 26.26
N CYS A 228 3.19 -5.14 25.38
CA CYS A 228 3.96 -3.97 25.76
C CYS A 228 3.04 -2.89 26.36
N ILE A 229 3.54 -2.17 27.38
CA ILE A 229 2.85 -1.04 27.99
C ILE A 229 3.48 0.23 27.42
N GLY A 230 2.65 1.12 26.88
CA GLY A 230 3.11 2.26 26.11
C GLY A 230 3.64 1.88 24.73
N GLY A 231 4.31 2.80 24.05
CA GLY A 231 5.01 2.51 22.80
C GLY A 231 6.08 1.42 22.94
N CYS A 232 6.12 0.46 22.00
CA CYS A 232 7.10 -0.63 22.03
C CYS A 232 8.55 -0.11 21.89
N ASP A 233 9.50 -0.69 22.64
CA ASP A 233 10.95 -0.41 22.49
C ASP A 233 11.56 -1.32 21.38
N PRO A 234 12.29 -0.77 20.38
CA PRO A 234 12.97 -1.56 19.35
C PRO A 234 14.05 -2.52 19.89
N ARG A 235 14.44 -2.39 21.16
CA ARG A 235 15.39 -3.27 21.86
C ARG A 235 14.70 -4.24 22.81
N SER A 236 13.37 -4.27 22.80
CA SER A 236 12.60 -5.16 23.68
C SER A 236 12.88 -6.62 23.36
N LYS A 237 13.20 -7.41 24.39
CA LYS A 237 13.37 -8.86 24.27
C LYS A 237 12.05 -9.62 24.38
N THR A 238 10.97 -8.93 24.74
CA THR A 238 9.66 -9.53 25.06
C THR A 238 8.54 -9.10 24.12
N CYS A 239 8.77 -8.09 23.26
CA CYS A 239 7.78 -7.68 22.28
C CYS A 239 7.61 -8.78 21.21
N ALA A 240 6.41 -9.38 21.15
CA ALA A 240 6.11 -10.44 20.20
C ALA A 240 6.15 -9.96 18.73
N CYS A 241 5.65 -8.76 18.44
CA CYS A 241 5.70 -8.17 17.09
C CYS A 241 7.15 -7.94 16.64
N LEU A 242 8.01 -7.44 17.53
CA LEU A 242 9.44 -7.27 17.22
C LEU A 242 10.14 -8.63 17.00
N LYS A 243 9.79 -9.64 17.80
CA LYS A 243 10.29 -11.00 17.63
C LYS A 243 9.87 -11.61 16.29
N GLN A 244 8.62 -11.39 15.88
CA GLN A 244 8.12 -11.78 14.56
C GLN A 244 8.87 -11.05 13.46
N GLN A 245 9.02 -9.72 13.54
CA GLN A 245 9.80 -8.97 12.56
C GLN A 245 11.24 -9.51 12.42
N SER A 246 11.88 -9.81 13.55
CA SER A 246 13.26 -10.28 13.59
C SER A 246 13.44 -11.69 13.00
N SER A 247 12.39 -12.50 12.91
CA SER A 247 12.49 -13.84 12.30
C SER A 247 12.61 -13.81 10.78
N TYR A 248 12.32 -12.66 10.16
CA TYR A 248 12.43 -12.45 8.71
C TYR A 248 13.70 -11.70 8.30
N TYR A 249 14.49 -11.20 9.27
CA TYR A 249 15.79 -10.60 8.98
C TYR A 249 16.90 -11.64 8.98
N ASP A 250 17.95 -11.35 8.21
CA ASP A 250 19.21 -12.09 8.30
C ASP A 250 19.79 -12.01 9.72
N SER A 251 20.46 -13.10 10.12
CA SER A 251 20.76 -13.42 11.52
C SER A 251 21.34 -12.26 12.34
N GLY A 252 20.64 -11.91 13.43
CA GLY A 252 21.16 -11.05 14.51
C GLY A 252 20.59 -9.63 14.58
N VAL A 253 19.80 -9.20 13.60
CA VAL A 253 19.14 -7.89 13.63
C VAL A 253 17.86 -7.95 14.46
N VAL A 254 17.85 -7.21 15.57
CA VAL A 254 16.64 -6.98 16.38
C VAL A 254 16.36 -5.49 16.40
N ASP A 255 15.45 -5.05 15.53
CA ASP A 255 15.02 -3.65 15.43
C ASP A 255 13.67 -3.57 14.70
N PHE A 256 12.94 -2.46 14.85
CA PHE A 256 11.78 -2.18 13.99
C PHE A 256 12.21 -1.82 12.58
N ALA A 257 11.30 -2.04 11.62
CA ALA A 257 11.44 -1.59 10.25
C ALA A 257 11.62 -0.05 10.16
N TYR A 258 11.02 0.69 11.10
CA TYR A 258 10.97 2.15 11.09
C TYR A 258 11.95 2.84 12.05
N ASP A 259 12.46 3.99 11.64
CA ASP A 259 13.26 4.89 12.47
C ASP A 259 12.40 5.66 13.49
N ASN A 260 12.97 6.69 14.14
CA ASN A 260 12.24 7.51 15.11
C ASN A 260 11.33 8.58 14.47
N ARG A 261 11.40 8.72 13.14
CA ARG A 261 10.56 9.62 12.33
C ARG A 261 9.52 8.85 11.52
N GLY A 262 9.35 7.55 11.77
CA GLY A 262 8.43 6.70 11.02
C GLY A 262 8.90 6.38 9.61
N ARG A 263 10.19 6.52 9.31
CA ARG A 263 10.74 6.22 7.99
C ARG A 263 11.32 4.81 7.96
N LEU A 264 11.12 4.12 6.84
CA LEU A 264 11.68 2.80 6.60
C LEU A 264 13.22 2.87 6.58
N LYS A 265 13.87 2.00 7.35
CA LYS A 265 15.34 2.00 7.50
C LYS A 265 16.08 1.29 6.37
N ARG A 266 15.44 0.30 5.74
CA ARG A 266 16.04 -0.62 4.77
C ARG A 266 15.20 -0.63 3.51
N ASP A 267 15.85 -0.68 2.35
CA ASP A 267 15.15 -0.79 1.07
C ASP A 267 14.91 -2.24 0.66
N GLN A 268 15.52 -3.18 1.37
CA GLN A 268 15.28 -4.59 1.15
C GLN A 268 13.83 -4.87 1.44
N PRO A 269 13.12 -5.53 0.51
CA PRO A 269 11.78 -5.92 0.77
C PRO A 269 11.91 -7.02 1.82
N TYR A 270 11.61 -6.77 3.08
CA TYR A 270 11.23 -7.81 4.04
C TYR A 270 9.77 -7.55 4.43
N PRO A 271 8.98 -8.58 4.75
CA PRO A 271 7.63 -8.36 5.24
C PRO A 271 7.71 -7.55 6.52
N ILE A 272 6.90 -6.50 6.61
CA ILE A 272 6.88 -5.59 7.75
C ILE A 272 5.67 -5.93 8.61
N PHE A 273 5.89 -6.21 9.89
CA PHE A 273 4.82 -6.52 10.84
C PHE A 273 4.65 -5.35 11.81
N GLU A 274 3.57 -4.59 11.65
CA GLU A 274 3.20 -3.53 12.59
C GLU A 274 2.57 -4.10 13.87
N CYS A 275 2.55 -3.27 14.91
CA CYS A 275 1.64 -3.51 16.02
C CYS A 275 0.21 -3.26 15.54
N ASN A 276 -0.74 -4.01 16.10
CA ASN A 276 -2.09 -4.13 15.57
C ASN A 276 -3.16 -3.83 16.63
N SER A 277 -4.43 -3.97 16.28
CA SER A 277 -5.57 -3.67 17.15
C SER A 277 -5.62 -4.55 18.42
N LEU A 278 -4.99 -5.73 18.40
CA LEU A 278 -4.89 -6.62 19.55
C LEU A 278 -3.64 -6.39 20.42
N CYS A 279 -2.71 -5.52 20.01
CA CYS A 279 -1.51 -5.18 20.79
C CYS A 279 -1.84 -4.26 21.98
N ALA A 280 -1.13 -4.38 23.10
CA ALA A 280 -1.32 -3.50 24.27
C ALA A 280 -0.61 -2.15 24.18
N CYS A 281 0.30 -2.00 23.23
CA CYS A 281 0.96 -0.73 23.01
C CYS A 281 -0.02 0.31 22.47
N ASP A 282 0.15 1.55 22.92
CA ASP A 282 -0.67 2.67 22.51
C ASP A 282 -0.33 3.16 21.09
N ASP A 283 -1.06 4.19 20.64
CA ASP A 283 -0.91 4.79 19.31
C ASP A 283 0.40 5.57 19.17
N SER A 284 1.13 5.83 20.26
CA SER A 284 2.48 6.42 20.17
C SER A 284 3.56 5.40 19.76
N CYS A 285 3.19 4.12 19.64
CA CYS A 285 4.09 3.05 19.24
C CYS A 285 4.73 3.34 17.87
N ARG A 286 6.07 3.38 17.83
CA ARG A 286 6.85 3.57 16.60
C ARG A 286 6.66 2.48 15.54
N ASN A 287 6.05 1.35 15.91
CA ASN A 287 5.71 0.26 15.01
C ASN A 287 4.24 0.34 14.54
N ARG A 288 3.73 1.57 14.38
CA ARG A 288 2.40 1.92 13.85
C ARG A 288 2.56 3.10 12.89
N VAL A 289 3.04 2.86 11.67
CA VAL A 289 3.31 3.93 10.68
C VAL A 289 2.24 3.94 9.60
N VAL A 290 2.01 2.81 8.94
CA VAL A 290 1.05 2.67 7.84
C VAL A 290 -0.36 2.93 8.33
N GLN A 291 -0.72 2.41 9.51
CA GLN A 291 -2.05 2.62 10.09
C GLN A 291 -2.34 4.06 10.52
N HIS A 292 -1.32 4.93 10.59
CA HIS A 292 -1.53 6.37 10.85
C HIS A 292 -1.80 7.19 9.60
N GLY A 293 -1.90 6.55 8.43
CA GLY A 293 -2.25 7.20 7.17
C GLY A 293 -1.15 8.10 6.61
N ARG A 294 -1.46 8.75 5.50
CA ARG A 294 -0.51 9.61 4.78
C ARG A 294 -0.23 10.89 5.56
N LYS A 295 1.05 11.28 5.62
CA LYS A 295 1.52 12.54 6.24
C LYS A 295 2.11 13.55 5.25
N VAL A 296 2.32 13.14 4.00
CA VAL A 296 2.90 14.00 2.95
C VAL A 296 1.81 14.69 2.14
N HIS A 297 2.03 15.95 1.74
CA HIS A 297 1.17 16.62 0.76
C HIS A 297 1.48 16.10 -0.64
N ILE A 298 0.44 15.87 -1.44
CA ILE A 298 0.56 15.38 -2.81
C ILE A 298 -0.39 16.14 -3.73
N LYS A 299 -0.07 16.14 -5.02
CA LYS A 299 -0.86 16.76 -6.08
C LYS A 299 -1.18 15.69 -7.13
N ILE A 300 -2.44 15.58 -7.53
CA ILE A 300 -2.83 14.85 -8.74
C ILE A 300 -2.74 15.83 -9.89
N MET A 301 -1.90 15.57 -10.88
CA MET A 301 -1.67 16.49 -11.99
C MET A 301 -1.81 15.80 -13.34
N LYS A 302 -2.43 16.49 -14.31
CA LYS A 302 -2.44 16.01 -15.69
C LYS A 302 -1.04 16.11 -16.29
N THR A 303 -0.59 15.03 -16.91
CA THR A 303 0.69 14.96 -17.62
C THR A 303 0.47 15.07 -19.13
N ALA A 304 1.50 15.51 -19.85
CA ALA A 304 1.41 15.67 -21.31
C ALA A 304 1.21 14.36 -22.07
N GLU A 305 1.70 13.24 -21.54
CA GLU A 305 1.79 11.99 -22.30
C GLU A 305 1.40 10.70 -21.57
N LYS A 306 1.15 10.76 -20.25
CA LYS A 306 0.92 9.59 -19.38
C LYS A 306 -0.43 9.60 -18.67
N GLY A 307 -1.34 10.50 -19.04
CA GLY A 307 -2.61 10.66 -18.32
C GLY A 307 -2.42 11.47 -17.02
N TRP A 308 -3.12 11.07 -15.96
CA TRP A 308 -3.01 11.72 -14.65
C TRP A 308 -1.87 11.08 -13.83
N GLY A 309 -1.06 11.91 -13.16
CA GLY A 309 0.08 11.51 -12.34
C GLY A 309 -0.03 12.05 -10.91
N VAL A 310 0.78 11.50 -10.00
CA VAL A 310 0.90 12.02 -8.63
C VAL A 310 2.25 12.69 -8.46
N PHE A 311 2.27 13.85 -7.84
CA PHE A 311 3.45 14.68 -7.63
C PHE A 311 3.60 15.04 -6.15
N ALA A 312 4.85 15.18 -5.70
CA ALA A 312 5.14 15.69 -4.37
C ALA A 312 4.58 17.11 -4.20
N GLY A 313 4.06 17.40 -3.01
CA GLY A 313 3.57 18.73 -2.65
C GLY A 313 4.69 19.76 -2.45
N PRO A 314 4.43 20.85 -1.71
CA PRO A 314 5.36 21.98 -1.58
C PRO A 314 6.62 21.68 -0.75
N LYS A 315 6.78 20.46 -0.23
CA LYS A 315 7.91 20.06 0.61
C LYS A 315 8.55 18.80 0.05
N LYS A 316 9.88 18.78 0.07
CA LYS A 316 10.69 17.60 -0.21
C LYS A 316 10.26 16.43 0.69
N ILE A 317 10.11 15.25 0.10
CA ILE A 317 9.75 14.02 0.83
C ILE A 317 11.04 13.22 1.06
N PRO A 318 11.47 13.01 2.33
CA PRO A 318 12.69 12.26 2.61
C PRO A 318 12.57 10.79 2.22
N ARG A 319 13.70 10.15 1.89
CA ARG A 319 13.80 8.70 1.75
C ARG A 319 13.21 7.94 2.94
N GLY A 320 12.62 6.78 2.66
CA GLY A 320 11.94 5.91 3.61
C GLY A 320 10.57 6.41 4.08
N THR A 321 10.04 7.51 3.54
CA THR A 321 8.73 8.02 3.94
C THR A 321 7.60 7.19 3.35
N PHE A 322 6.60 6.87 4.18
CA PHE A 322 5.35 6.25 3.75
C PHE A 322 4.53 7.23 2.90
N ILE A 323 4.10 6.80 1.72
CA ILE A 323 3.29 7.59 0.81
C ILE A 323 1.81 7.24 0.96
N GLY A 324 1.48 5.95 0.89
CA GLY A 324 0.11 5.44 0.94
C GLY A 324 0.08 3.95 0.66
N ILE A 325 -1.07 3.31 0.90
CA ILE A 325 -1.30 1.94 0.44
C ILE A 325 -1.82 1.98 -0.99
N TYR A 326 -1.48 0.96 -1.79
CA TYR A 326 -2.18 0.69 -3.04
C TYR A 326 -3.54 0.10 -2.71
N ALA A 327 -4.53 0.99 -2.53
CA ALA A 327 -5.88 0.62 -2.11
C ALA A 327 -6.71 0.16 -3.32
N GLY A 328 -7.56 -0.83 -3.09
CA GLY A 328 -8.46 -1.35 -4.09
C GLY A 328 -9.29 -2.52 -3.59
N GLU A 329 -9.83 -3.28 -4.53
CA GLU A 329 -10.48 -4.55 -4.27
C GLU A 329 -9.42 -5.66 -4.20
N LEU A 330 -9.29 -6.32 -3.05
CA LEU A 330 -8.53 -7.56 -2.92
C LEU A 330 -9.38 -8.69 -3.52
N ILE A 331 -8.93 -9.25 -4.63
CA ILE A 331 -9.59 -10.33 -5.37
C ILE A 331 -8.68 -11.55 -5.47
N THR A 332 -9.26 -12.71 -5.79
CA THR A 332 -8.47 -13.90 -6.08
C THR A 332 -7.72 -13.74 -7.41
N ASP A 333 -6.59 -14.42 -7.57
CA ASP A 333 -5.81 -14.44 -8.83
C ASP A 333 -6.66 -14.87 -10.04
N ALA A 334 -7.53 -15.87 -9.85
CA ALA A 334 -8.45 -16.33 -10.89
C ALA A 334 -9.42 -15.23 -11.35
N GLU A 335 -9.98 -14.45 -10.42
CA GLU A 335 -10.82 -13.29 -10.75
C GLU A 335 -9.98 -12.18 -11.41
N GLY A 336 -8.75 -11.98 -10.94
CA GLY A 336 -7.79 -11.05 -11.53
C GLY A 336 -7.52 -11.33 -13.00
N GLU A 337 -7.30 -12.59 -13.39
CA GLU A 337 -7.07 -12.94 -14.81
C GLU A 337 -8.33 -12.73 -15.66
N ILE A 338 -9.52 -13.09 -15.14
CA ILE A 338 -10.81 -12.85 -15.83
C ILE A 338 -11.01 -11.34 -16.09
N ARG A 339 -10.76 -10.49 -15.08
CA ARG A 339 -10.84 -9.04 -15.22
C ARG A 339 -9.73 -8.50 -16.11
N GLY A 340 -8.53 -9.06 -16.05
CA GLY A 340 -7.39 -8.72 -16.88
C GLY A 340 -7.66 -8.90 -18.37
N GLU A 341 -8.25 -10.02 -18.77
CA GLU A 341 -8.67 -10.25 -20.17
C GLU A 341 -9.68 -9.20 -20.64
N LYS A 342 -10.58 -8.77 -19.75
CA LYS A 342 -11.55 -7.72 -20.04
C LYS A 342 -10.87 -6.35 -20.14
N TYR A 343 -9.97 -6.01 -19.22
CA TYR A 343 -9.20 -4.77 -19.21
C TYR A 343 -8.28 -4.65 -20.42
N ASP A 344 -7.75 -5.77 -20.92
CA ASP A 344 -6.99 -5.85 -22.17
C ASP A 344 -7.79 -5.35 -23.38
N THR A 345 -9.11 -5.52 -23.38
CA THR A 345 -9.99 -5.00 -24.45
C THR A 345 -10.23 -3.49 -24.37
N PHE A 346 -10.24 -2.93 -23.15
CA PHE A 346 -10.45 -1.49 -22.91
C PHE A 346 -9.15 -0.68 -22.89
N GLY A 347 -8.00 -1.36 -22.84
CA GLY A 347 -6.67 -0.74 -22.90
C GLY A 347 -6.24 -0.05 -21.60
N ARG A 348 -6.87 -0.37 -20.46
CA ARG A 348 -6.60 0.25 -19.15
C ARG A 348 -6.71 -0.79 -18.04
N THR A 349 -5.68 -0.91 -17.20
CA THR A 349 -5.64 -1.85 -16.07
C THR A 349 -5.14 -1.18 -14.80
N TYR A 350 -5.64 -1.64 -13.66
CA TYR A 350 -5.23 -1.24 -12.32
C TYR A 350 -5.01 -2.46 -11.41
N LEU A 351 -4.69 -3.60 -12.03
CA LEU A 351 -4.36 -4.83 -11.34
C LEU A 351 -2.91 -4.77 -10.88
N LEU A 352 -2.70 -4.98 -9.58
CA LEU A 352 -1.39 -5.10 -8.96
C LEU A 352 -1.31 -6.45 -8.25
N ASN A 353 -0.45 -7.32 -8.76
CA ASN A 353 -0.24 -8.64 -8.17
C ASN A 353 0.41 -8.51 -6.80
N ILE A 354 -0.04 -9.34 -5.86
CA ILE A 354 0.67 -9.56 -4.61
C ILE A 354 1.70 -10.64 -4.89
N ASP A 355 2.98 -10.25 -4.92
CA ASP A 355 4.09 -11.19 -5.01
C ASP A 355 4.79 -11.27 -3.64
N PRO A 356 4.44 -12.25 -2.82
CA PRO A 356 5.04 -12.43 -1.51
C PRO A 356 6.38 -13.14 -1.66
N TYR A 357 7.40 -12.45 -2.19
CA TYR A 357 8.76 -12.99 -2.36
C TYR A 357 9.37 -13.60 -1.06
N TYR A 358 8.85 -13.23 0.11
CA TYR A 358 9.22 -13.80 1.42
C TYR A 358 8.59 -15.17 1.71
N LEU A 359 7.65 -15.62 0.87
CA LEU A 359 7.02 -16.92 0.93
C LEU A 359 7.57 -17.80 -0.19
N LYS A 360 8.63 -18.56 0.13
CA LYS A 360 9.35 -19.43 -0.81
C LYS A 360 8.48 -20.46 -1.54
N GLU A 361 7.27 -20.71 -1.07
CA GLU A 361 6.37 -21.76 -1.55
C GLU A 361 4.89 -21.32 -1.67
N ALA A 362 4.57 -20.02 -1.52
CA ALA A 362 3.18 -19.58 -1.64
C ALA A 362 2.76 -19.43 -3.11
N ALA A 363 1.52 -19.79 -3.40
CA ALA A 363 0.88 -19.39 -4.64
C ALA A 363 0.50 -17.91 -4.54
N ASN A 364 0.67 -17.15 -5.61
CA ASN A 364 0.07 -15.82 -5.73
C ASN A 364 -1.45 -16.00 -5.74
N GLU A 365 -2.07 -15.97 -4.57
CA GLU A 365 -3.50 -16.27 -4.41
C GLU A 365 -4.38 -15.03 -4.65
N TYR A 366 -3.81 -13.84 -4.49
CA TYR A 366 -4.55 -12.58 -4.49
C TYR A 366 -3.91 -11.48 -5.34
N VAL A 367 -4.78 -10.59 -5.83
CA VAL A 367 -4.45 -9.41 -6.63
C VAL A 367 -5.22 -8.22 -6.06
N VAL A 368 -4.63 -7.03 -6.09
CA VAL A 368 -5.33 -5.78 -5.77
C VAL A 368 -5.79 -5.12 -7.06
N ASP A 369 -7.09 -4.90 -7.19
CA ASP A 369 -7.72 -4.24 -8.33
C ASP A 369 -8.23 -2.85 -7.94
N ALA A 370 -7.57 -1.79 -8.45
CA ALA A 370 -7.96 -0.41 -8.19
C ALA A 370 -8.87 0.21 -9.27
N TYR A 371 -9.55 -0.62 -10.08
CA TYR A 371 -10.42 -0.15 -11.16
C TYR A 371 -11.69 0.52 -10.63
N HIS A 372 -12.46 -0.16 -9.77
CA HIS A 372 -13.76 0.31 -9.26
C HIS A 372 -13.70 1.02 -7.91
N VAL A 373 -12.67 0.76 -7.12
CA VAL A 373 -12.42 1.41 -5.83
C VAL A 373 -10.92 1.55 -5.65
N GLY A 374 -10.47 2.63 -5.02
CA GLY A 374 -9.07 2.85 -4.70
C GLY A 374 -8.82 4.29 -4.30
N ASN A 375 -7.58 4.62 -3.93
CA ASN A 375 -7.22 5.97 -3.51
C ASN A 375 -6.35 6.65 -4.58
N PHE A 376 -5.64 7.71 -4.20
CA PHE A 376 -4.77 8.45 -5.10
C PHE A 376 -3.64 7.61 -5.71
N THR A 377 -3.28 6.45 -5.11
CA THR A 377 -2.11 5.71 -5.58
C THR A 377 -2.32 5.03 -6.93
N ARG A 378 -3.58 4.83 -7.34
CA ARG A 378 -3.93 4.36 -8.68
C ARG A 378 -3.46 5.30 -9.80
N PHE A 379 -3.16 6.56 -9.47
CA PHE A 379 -2.63 7.57 -10.40
C PHE A 379 -1.10 7.66 -10.41
N LEU A 380 -0.38 6.83 -9.64
CA LEU A 380 1.08 6.80 -9.74
C LEU A 380 1.48 6.16 -11.07
N ASN A 381 2.27 6.90 -11.86
CA ASN A 381 2.77 6.42 -13.14
C ASN A 381 3.96 5.48 -12.99
N HIS A 382 4.23 4.77 -14.08
CA HIS A 382 5.44 3.98 -14.22
C HIS A 382 6.68 4.86 -14.43
N SER A 383 7.79 4.50 -13.78
CA SER A 383 9.14 4.90 -14.17
C SER A 383 10.10 3.71 -14.15
N CYS A 384 11.05 3.69 -15.11
CA CYS A 384 12.19 2.76 -15.08
C CYS A 384 13.29 3.21 -14.10
N ASP A 385 13.22 4.44 -13.60
CA ASP A 385 14.00 4.96 -12.47
C ASP A 385 13.02 5.54 -11.43
N PRO A 386 12.33 4.67 -10.67
CA PRO A 386 11.29 5.08 -9.74
C PRO A 386 11.87 5.71 -8.47
N ASN A 387 11.05 6.51 -7.79
CA ASN A 387 11.40 7.11 -6.50
C ASN A 387 10.66 6.49 -5.31
N VAL A 388 9.67 5.63 -5.58
CA VAL A 388 8.98 4.80 -4.59
C VAL A 388 9.01 3.33 -4.99
N ARG A 389 8.95 2.45 -3.98
CA ARG A 389 8.86 0.99 -4.13
C ARG A 389 7.73 0.44 -3.26
N ILE A 390 7.20 -0.70 -3.66
CA ILE A 390 6.18 -1.44 -2.92
C ILE A 390 6.83 -2.28 -1.83
N PHE A 391 6.28 -2.23 -0.63
CA PHE A 391 6.62 -3.08 0.51
C PHE A 391 5.36 -3.74 1.06
N THR A 392 5.48 -4.98 1.51
CA THR A 392 4.38 -5.71 2.15
C THR A 392 4.33 -5.40 3.65
N VAL A 393 3.17 -4.94 4.11
CA VAL A 393 2.96 -4.57 5.52
C VAL A 393 1.73 -5.28 6.07
N PHE A 394 1.86 -5.83 7.27
CA PHE A 394 0.79 -6.51 8.00
C PHE A 394 0.41 -5.69 9.24
N VAL A 395 -0.88 -5.41 9.38
CA VAL A 395 -1.46 -4.75 10.56
C VAL A 395 -2.46 -5.70 11.23
N ASP A 396 -3.73 -5.69 10.83
CA ASP A 396 -4.79 -6.55 11.34
C ASP A 396 -5.05 -7.76 10.42
N GLU A 397 -3.99 -8.46 10.04
CA GLU A 397 -4.07 -9.63 9.15
C GLU A 397 -3.02 -10.68 9.55
N GLY A 398 -3.49 -11.86 9.97
CA GLY A 398 -2.64 -13.00 10.31
C GLY A 398 -2.29 -13.88 9.11
N ASN A 399 -3.03 -13.77 8.01
CA ASN A 399 -2.68 -14.45 6.77
C ASN A 399 -1.58 -13.68 6.02
N ILE A 400 -0.40 -14.29 5.96
CA ILE A 400 0.81 -13.75 5.31
C ILE A 400 0.70 -13.57 3.79
N GLU A 401 -0.36 -14.09 3.17
CA GLU A 401 -0.66 -13.94 1.73
C GLU A 401 -1.54 -12.71 1.44
N LYS A 402 -2.09 -12.04 2.46
CA LYS A 402 -2.94 -10.84 2.32
C LYS A 402 -2.29 -9.56 2.90
N PRO A 403 -1.04 -9.22 2.55
CA PRO A 403 -0.43 -7.98 3.02
C PRO A 403 -1.14 -6.74 2.44
N TYR A 404 -0.95 -5.60 3.09
CA TYR A 404 -1.06 -4.33 2.37
C TYR A 404 0.13 -4.14 1.46
N LEU A 405 -0.14 -3.75 0.21
CA LEU A 405 0.87 -3.23 -0.70
C LEU A 405 1.07 -1.75 -0.39
N THR A 406 2.22 -1.39 0.16
CA THR A 406 2.49 -0.04 0.67
C THR A 406 3.60 0.62 -0.11
N LEU A 407 3.48 1.92 -0.39
CA LEU A 407 4.47 2.67 -1.13
C LEU A 407 5.36 3.46 -0.17
N PHE A 408 6.66 3.19 -0.23
CA PHE A 408 7.69 3.95 0.49
C PHE A 408 8.68 4.56 -0.50
N THR A 409 9.13 5.78 -0.22
CA THR A 409 10.19 6.41 -1.02
C THR A 409 11.52 5.68 -0.83
N VAL A 410 12.20 5.33 -1.93
CA VAL A 410 13.54 4.69 -1.90
C VAL A 410 14.68 5.69 -2.04
N ARG A 411 14.35 6.92 -2.41
CA ARG A 411 15.24 8.08 -2.37
C ARG A 411 14.46 9.30 -1.93
N ASP A 412 15.18 10.38 -1.69
CA ASP A 412 14.55 11.68 -1.54
C ASP A 412 13.76 12.04 -2.81
N VAL A 413 12.54 12.55 -2.63
CA VAL A 413 11.67 13.06 -3.69
C VAL A 413 11.60 14.58 -3.57
N GLU A 414 12.03 15.27 -4.62
CA GLU A 414 12.07 16.73 -4.64
C GLU A 414 10.68 17.35 -4.76
N VAL A 415 10.59 18.65 -4.46
CA VAL A 415 9.34 19.43 -4.58
C VAL A 415 8.85 19.36 -6.03
N ASP A 416 7.54 19.13 -6.20
CA ASP A 416 6.89 19.00 -7.52
C ASP A 416 7.48 17.89 -8.41
N GLU A 417 8.24 16.95 -7.85
CA GLU A 417 8.70 15.76 -8.56
C GLU A 417 7.56 14.73 -8.66
N GLU A 418 7.42 14.08 -9.82
CA GLU A 418 6.45 13.01 -10.04
C GLU A 418 6.80 11.77 -9.22
N ILE A 419 5.85 11.27 -8.44
CA ILE A 419 5.98 10.05 -7.65
C ILE A 419 5.65 8.86 -8.56
N CYS A 420 6.64 8.01 -8.81
CA CYS A 420 6.54 6.89 -9.74
C CYS A 420 7.08 5.60 -9.12
N PHE A 421 6.47 4.46 -9.45
CA PHE A 421 7.00 3.12 -9.12
C PHE A 421 7.26 2.30 -10.39
N ASN A 422 8.02 1.20 -10.28
CA ASN A 422 8.20 0.27 -11.38
C ASN A 422 7.01 -0.71 -11.45
N TYR A 423 6.30 -0.73 -12.57
CA TYR A 423 5.13 -1.61 -12.76
C TYR A 423 5.54 -3.08 -12.96
N ARG A 424 6.81 -3.33 -13.23
CA ARG A 424 7.33 -4.68 -13.47
C ARG A 424 7.89 -5.36 -12.21
N GLY A 425 8.01 -4.63 -11.10
CA GLY A 425 8.74 -5.09 -9.90
C GLY A 425 10.21 -4.67 -9.91
N ASP A 426 10.99 -5.17 -8.96
CA ASP A 426 12.45 -5.05 -8.96
C ASP A 426 13.03 -6.09 -9.93
N ASP A 427 14.01 -5.69 -10.75
CA ASP A 427 14.75 -6.62 -11.61
C ASP A 427 15.67 -7.44 -10.69
N ASP A 428 15.28 -8.66 -10.32
CA ASP A 428 16.19 -9.56 -9.61
C ASP A 428 17.37 -9.91 -10.55
N ASP A 429 18.60 -9.88 -10.02
CA ASP A 429 19.89 -10.05 -10.72
C ASP A 429 20.07 -11.39 -11.50
N GLU A 430 19.03 -12.21 -11.65
CA GLU A 430 19.01 -13.41 -12.48
C GLU A 430 18.03 -13.34 -13.68
N ASP A 431 17.29 -12.24 -13.85
CA ASP A 431 16.39 -12.08 -14.99
C ASP A 431 17.14 -11.61 -16.24
N ASN A 432 17.80 -12.56 -16.93
CA ASN A 432 18.08 -12.45 -18.36
C ASN A 432 16.78 -12.46 -19.21
N GLY A 433 15.61 -12.20 -18.62
CA GLY A 433 14.29 -12.13 -19.24
C GLY A 433 13.90 -10.73 -19.73
N SER A 434 14.82 -9.76 -19.81
CA SER A 434 14.56 -8.52 -20.55
C SER A 434 14.18 -8.77 -22.02
N GLU A 435 14.51 -9.94 -22.57
CA GLU A 435 14.09 -10.39 -23.90
C GLU A 435 12.67 -10.99 -23.91
N GLY A 436 12.19 -11.61 -22.82
CA GLY A 436 10.91 -12.33 -22.78
C GLY A 436 9.67 -11.44 -22.79
N LEU A 437 9.68 -10.33 -22.04
CA LEU A 437 8.57 -9.36 -22.03
C LEU A 437 8.48 -8.54 -23.33
N ALA A 438 9.62 -8.35 -24.01
CA ALA A 438 9.65 -7.71 -25.32
C ALA A 438 9.04 -8.61 -26.39
N GLU A 439 9.35 -9.91 -26.37
CA GLU A 439 8.82 -10.92 -27.28
C GLU A 439 7.32 -11.24 -27.04
N GLU A 440 6.85 -11.37 -25.79
CA GLU A 440 5.42 -11.61 -25.51
C GLU A 440 4.52 -10.41 -25.88
N ALA A 441 5.01 -9.18 -25.69
CA ALA A 441 4.30 -7.97 -26.10
C ALA A 441 4.34 -7.73 -27.63
N GLU A 442 5.32 -8.30 -28.35
CA GLU A 442 5.30 -8.33 -29.82
C GLU A 442 4.35 -9.41 -30.37
N ALA A 443 4.21 -10.53 -29.65
CA ALA A 443 3.32 -11.62 -30.03
C ALA A 443 1.84 -11.35 -29.69
N THR A 444 1.57 -10.57 -28.64
CA THR A 444 0.22 -10.24 -28.18
C THR A 444 -0.06 -8.77 -28.44
N ASN A 445 -0.80 -8.46 -29.50
CA ASN A 445 -1.20 -7.10 -29.89
C ASN A 445 -2.24 -6.50 -28.90
N LYS A 446 -2.04 -6.67 -27.58
CA LYS A 446 -2.97 -6.31 -26.50
C LYS A 446 -2.92 -4.81 -26.24
N ALA A 447 -4.10 -4.17 -26.12
CA ALA A 447 -4.21 -2.70 -26.07
C ALA A 447 -3.58 -2.06 -24.83
N VAL A 448 -3.36 -2.84 -23.77
CA VAL A 448 -2.80 -2.42 -22.47
C VAL A 448 -1.29 -2.17 -22.54
N HIS A 449 -0.55 -2.67 -23.55
CA HIS A 449 0.87 -2.35 -23.69
C HIS A 449 1.11 -1.10 -24.55
N GLY A 450 2.10 -0.29 -24.19
CA GLY A 450 2.45 0.93 -24.88
C GLY A 450 3.91 1.34 -24.75
N PRO A 451 4.35 2.36 -25.52
CA PRO A 451 5.69 2.92 -25.37
C PRO A 451 5.85 3.55 -23.99
N CYS A 452 6.97 3.28 -23.32
CA CYS A 452 7.30 3.93 -22.05
C CYS A 452 7.73 5.37 -22.29
N LYS A 453 7.16 6.30 -21.51
CA LYS A 453 7.40 7.74 -21.60
C LYS A 453 7.87 8.32 -20.26
N CYS A 454 8.60 7.53 -19.48
CA CYS A 454 9.08 7.94 -18.15
C CYS A 454 10.21 8.98 -18.21
N GLY A 455 10.92 9.09 -19.34
CA GLY A 455 12.05 10.02 -19.50
C GLY A 455 13.35 9.58 -18.81
N ALA A 456 13.37 8.41 -18.15
CA ALA A 456 14.55 7.89 -17.50
C ALA A 456 15.64 7.50 -18.50
N VAL A 457 16.91 7.70 -18.14
CA VAL A 457 18.07 7.37 -19.00
C VAL A 457 18.18 5.86 -19.23
N ASN A 458 17.79 5.06 -18.23
CA ASN A 458 17.75 3.60 -18.25
C ASN A 458 16.39 3.03 -18.71
N CYS A 459 15.61 3.79 -19.49
CA CYS A 459 14.28 3.37 -19.90
C CYS A 459 14.29 2.06 -20.72
N THR A 460 13.41 1.11 -20.36
CA THR A 460 13.25 -0.19 -21.05
C THR A 460 12.31 -0.12 -22.27
N GLY A 461 11.82 1.08 -22.62
CA GLY A 461 11.09 1.37 -23.86
C GLY A 461 9.62 0.96 -23.91
N ARG A 462 9.15 0.03 -23.07
CA ARG A 462 7.75 -0.43 -23.03
C ARG A 462 7.18 -0.43 -21.62
N THR A 463 5.87 -0.21 -21.47
CA THR A 463 5.18 -0.30 -20.18
C THR A 463 3.72 -0.73 -20.38
N PHE A 464 3.07 -1.14 -19.31
CA PHE A 464 1.60 -1.21 -19.25
C PHE A 464 1.05 0.23 -19.24
N LYS A 465 -0.09 0.46 -19.88
CA LYS A 465 -0.80 1.73 -19.89
C LYS A 465 -1.69 1.83 -18.65
N PRO A 466 -1.35 2.67 -17.66
CA PRO A 466 -2.36 3.20 -16.75
C PRO A 466 -3.23 4.21 -17.52
N ALA A 467 -4.46 4.46 -17.05
CA ALA A 467 -5.45 5.26 -17.80
C ALA A 467 -5.04 6.70 -18.12
#